data_AF-A0A0B1RV06-F1
#
_entry.id   AF-A0A0B1RV06-F1
#
_cell.length_a   1.000
_cell.length_b   1.000
_cell.length_c   1.000
_cell.angle_alpha   90.00
_cell.angle_beta   90.00
_cell.angle_gamma   90.00
#
_symmetry.space_group_name_H-M   'P 1'
#
loop_
_entity.id
_entity.type
_entity.pdbx_description
1 polymer ?
#
loop_
_entity_poly.entity_id
_entity_poly.type
_entity_poly.pdbx_seq_one_letter_code
_entity_poly.pdbx_strand_id
1 'polypeptide(L)'
;MSIDIDGFDVSDAPAVGTPEENGINANEFLRAVLTMDLSKLLATEIVEFMPERDDKHKSSERLVVNLMEAIYLTKFFQQNTTIGLEQRMHATA
;
A
#
# COMPACT_ATOMS: atom_id res chain seq x y z
N MET A 1 5.25 -4.75 -7.38
CA MET A 1 5.03 -3.31 -7.13
C MET A 1 6.16 -2.87 -6.24
N SER A 2 7.00 -1.94 -6.69
CA SER A 2 8.06 -1.37 -5.85
C SER A 2 7.64 0.05 -5.51
N ILE A 3 7.71 0.42 -4.24
CA ILE A 3 7.31 1.72 -3.70
C ILE A 3 8.51 2.28 -2.95
N ASP A 4 9.03 3.40 -3.46
CA ASP A 4 9.92 4.25 -2.70
C ASP A 4 9.08 5.18 -1.84
N ILE A 5 9.29 5.16 -0.51
CA ILE A 5 8.48 6.02 0.37
C ILE A 5 8.95 7.47 0.36
N ASP A 6 10.12 7.76 -0.22
CA ASP A 6 10.63 9.14 -0.32
C ASP A 6 9.86 10.01 -1.34
N GLY A 7 9.12 9.37 -2.25
CA GLY A 7 8.24 10.06 -3.21
C GLY A 7 6.93 10.60 -2.61
N PHE A 8 6.62 10.27 -1.36
CA PHE A 8 5.51 10.88 -0.63
C PHE A 8 5.92 12.25 -0.08
N ASP A 9 4.94 13.13 0.13
CA ASP A 9 5.21 14.40 0.78
C ASP A 9 5.91 14.21 2.13
N VAL A 10 6.89 15.06 2.43
CA VAL A 10 7.68 15.02 3.67
C VAL A 10 6.83 15.04 4.94
N SER A 11 5.61 15.59 4.90
CA SER A 11 4.68 15.53 6.03
C SER A 11 4.11 14.14 6.30
N ASP A 12 4.05 13.29 5.27
CA ASP A 12 3.59 11.90 5.34
C ASP A 12 4.77 10.92 5.52
N ALA A 13 5.93 11.19 4.91
CA ALA A 13 7.12 10.34 4.92
C ALA A 13 8.43 11.07 5.34
N PRO A 14 8.52 11.61 6.57
CA PRO A 14 9.73 12.30 7.02
C PRO A 14 10.96 11.38 7.21
N ALA A 15 10.76 10.07 7.38
CA ALA A 15 11.80 9.12 7.76
C ALA A 15 12.51 8.50 6.54
N VAL A 16 13.10 9.34 5.70
CA VAL A 16 13.72 8.92 4.42
C VAL A 16 15.09 9.55 4.20
N GLY A 17 15.81 9.03 3.20
CA GLY A 17 17.11 9.56 2.77
C GLY A 17 17.01 10.95 2.17
N THR A 18 16.00 11.14 1.32
CA THR A 18 15.79 12.28 0.42
C THR A 18 14.33 12.77 0.50
N PRO A 19 13.96 13.58 1.52
CA PRO A 19 12.59 14.03 1.68
C PRO A 19 12.13 14.96 0.53
N GLU A 20 10.90 14.76 0.06
CA GLU A 20 10.32 15.55 -1.04
C GLU A 20 9.23 16.52 -0.53
N GLU A 21 9.39 17.81 -0.80
CA GLU A 21 8.35 18.82 -0.54
C GLU A 21 7.34 18.85 -1.69
N ASN A 22 6.04 18.83 -1.39
CA ASN A 22 4.97 18.71 -2.39
C ASN A 22 4.99 17.37 -3.13
N GLY A 23 5.42 16.31 -2.43
CA GLY A 23 5.37 14.93 -2.93
C GLY A 23 3.94 14.40 -3.04
N ILE A 24 3.82 13.10 -3.31
CA ILE A 24 2.52 12.43 -3.41
C ILE A 24 1.79 12.49 -2.06
N ASN A 25 0.52 12.87 -2.07
CA ASN A 25 -0.32 12.77 -0.88
C ASN A 25 -0.60 11.30 -0.54
N ALA A 26 -0.22 10.86 0.66
CA ALA A 26 -0.35 9.45 1.04
C ALA A 26 -1.80 8.96 1.02
N ASN A 27 -2.75 9.77 1.49
CA ASN A 27 -4.17 9.37 1.54
C ASN A 27 -4.78 9.19 0.14
N GLU A 28 -4.41 10.04 -0.81
CA GLU A 28 -4.86 9.90 -2.20
C GLU A 28 -4.28 8.64 -2.84
N PHE A 29 -2.99 8.37 -2.62
CA PHE A 29 -2.36 7.15 -3.10
C PHE A 29 -3.01 5.89 -2.51
N LEU A 30 -3.23 5.84 -1.19
CA LEU A 30 -3.90 4.71 -0.54
C LEU A 30 -5.30 4.48 -1.11
N ARG A 31 -6.07 5.55 -1.37
CA ARG A 31 -7.39 5.44 -2.03
C ARG A 31 -7.27 4.88 -3.43
N ALA A 32 -6.26 5.27 -4.20
CA ALA A 32 -6.02 4.70 -5.53
C ALA A 32 -5.75 3.19 -5.43
N VAL A 33 -4.89 2.76 -4.51
CA VAL A 33 -4.57 1.32 -4.27
C VAL A 33 -5.82 0.49 -4.02
N LEU A 34 -6.78 0.98 -3.22
CA LEU A 34 -8.03 0.28 -2.93
C LEU A 34 -8.91 0.02 -4.18
N THR A 35 -8.66 0.73 -5.27
CA THR A 35 -9.41 0.60 -6.55
C THR A 35 -8.64 -0.18 -7.63
N MET A 36 -7.37 -0.50 -7.40
CA MET A 36 -6.53 -1.21 -8.37
C MET A 36 -6.89 -2.69 -8.46
N ASP A 37 -6.80 -3.29 -9.65
CA ASP A 37 -6.78 -4.75 -9.79
C ASP A 37 -5.42 -5.31 -9.36
N LEU A 38 -5.39 -5.99 -8.21
CA LEU A 38 -4.22 -6.62 -7.61
C LEU A 38 -4.28 -8.16 -7.69
N SER A 39 -5.21 -8.72 -8.45
CA SER A 39 -5.37 -10.16 -8.61
C SER A 39 -4.07 -10.84 -9.07
N LYS A 40 -3.33 -10.17 -9.96
CA LYS A 40 -2.04 -10.62 -10.52
C LYS A 40 -0.80 -10.05 -9.82
N LEU A 41 -0.95 -9.31 -8.73
CA LEU A 41 0.20 -8.82 -7.97
C LEU A 41 1.01 -10.01 -7.41
N LEU A 42 2.28 -10.13 -7.81
CA LEU A 42 3.15 -11.23 -7.40
C LEU A 42 4.03 -10.90 -6.19
N ALA A 43 4.52 -9.67 -6.12
CA ALA A 43 5.41 -9.21 -5.06
C ALA A 43 5.24 -7.71 -4.83
N THR A 44 5.48 -7.29 -3.59
CA THR A 44 5.56 -5.89 -3.18
C THR A 44 6.89 -5.64 -2.50
N GLU A 45 7.51 -4.53 -2.84
CA GLU A 45 8.72 -4.01 -2.22
C GLU A 45 8.42 -2.59 -1.73
N ILE A 46 8.82 -2.27 -0.50
CA ILE A 46 8.69 -0.95 0.12
C ILE A 46 10.10 -0.59 0.63
N VAL A 47 10.70 0.47 0.08
CA VAL A 47 12.12 0.85 0.32
C VAL A 47 12.26 2.23 0.92
N GLU A 48 13.50 2.63 1.25
CA GLU A 48 13.92 3.94 1.78
C GLU A 48 13.32 4.36 3.13
N PHE A 49 12.67 3.45 3.85
CA PHE A 49 12.28 3.69 5.23
C PHE A 49 13.51 3.67 6.16
N MET A 50 13.77 4.81 6.81
CA MET A 50 14.85 5.04 7.78
C MET A 50 14.27 5.30 9.18
N PRO A 51 13.98 4.27 10.00
CA PRO A 51 13.23 4.40 11.25
C PRO A 51 13.80 5.40 12.27
N GLU A 52 15.11 5.60 12.26
CA GLU A 52 15.82 6.54 13.13
C GLU A 52 15.55 8.00 12.80
N ARG A 53 15.00 8.29 11.61
CA ARG A 53 14.63 9.64 11.15
C ARG A 53 13.15 9.95 11.33
N ASP A 54 12.37 9.01 11.85
CA ASP A 54 10.93 9.21 11.95
C ASP A 54 10.54 10.23 13.01
N ASP A 55 9.39 10.84 12.82
CA ASP A 55 8.90 11.86 13.72
C ASP A 55 8.37 11.25 15.04
N LYS A 56 8.05 12.13 15.99
CA LYS A 56 7.45 11.75 17.28
C LYS A 56 6.09 11.05 17.17
N HIS A 57 5.45 11.13 16.00
CA HIS A 57 4.13 10.54 15.70
C HIS A 57 4.23 9.26 14.86
N LYS A 58 5.46 8.79 14.58
CA LYS A 58 5.72 7.60 13.77
C LYS A 58 5.03 7.66 12.41
N SER A 59 5.06 8.82 11.77
CA SER A 59 4.29 9.06 10.54
C SER A 59 4.73 8.15 9.40
N SER A 60 6.03 7.93 9.22
CA SER A 60 6.54 7.08 8.15
C SER A 60 6.33 5.60 8.45
N GLU A 61 6.52 5.16 9.70
CA GLU A 61 6.17 3.81 10.13
C GLU A 61 4.69 3.51 9.86
N ARG A 62 3.80 4.43 10.25
CA ARG A 62 2.36 4.31 9.98
C ARG A 62 2.06 4.28 8.48
N LEU A 63 2.76 5.07 7.67
CA LEU A 63 2.63 5.04 6.22
C LEU A 63 2.98 3.66 5.65
N VAL A 64 4.11 3.07 6.05
CA VAL A 64 4.54 1.73 5.61
C VAL A 64 3.49 0.67 5.98
N VAL A 65 2.96 0.72 7.20
CA VAL A 65 1.88 -0.19 7.64
C VAL A 65 0.62 0.01 6.79
N ASN A 66 0.19 1.25 6.58
CA ASN A 66 -0.99 1.56 5.79
C ASN A 66 -0.85 1.09 4.33
N LEU A 67 0.33 1.24 3.73
CA LEU A 67 0.63 0.73 2.39
C LEU A 67 0.49 -0.79 2.35
N MET A 68 1.09 -1.50 3.31
CA MET A 68 0.99 -2.95 3.41
C MET A 68 -0.46 -3.40 3.55
N GLU A 69 -1.22 -2.79 4.46
CA GLU A 69 -2.64 -3.10 4.68
C GLU A 69 -3.47 -2.83 3.43
N ALA A 70 -3.37 -1.64 2.83
CA ALA A 70 -4.14 -1.29 1.65
C ALA A 70 -3.88 -2.25 0.48
N ILE A 71 -2.62 -2.62 0.25
CA ILE A 71 -2.23 -3.54 -0.83
C ILE A 71 -2.76 -4.95 -0.58
N TYR A 72 -2.48 -5.52 0.59
CA TYR A 72 -2.79 -6.93 0.83
C TYR A 72 -4.24 -7.20 1.19
N LEU A 73 -4.92 -6.30 1.91
CA LEU A 73 -6.36 -6.44 2.16
C LEU A 73 -7.14 -6.35 0.84
N THR A 74 -6.78 -5.42 -0.06
CA THR A 74 -7.40 -5.32 -1.40
C THR A 74 -7.14 -6.57 -2.23
N LYS A 75 -5.89 -7.04 -2.27
CA LYS A 75 -5.53 -8.27 -2.99
C LYS A 75 -6.33 -9.48 -2.49
N PHE A 76 -6.35 -9.72 -1.19
CA PHE A 76 -7.03 -10.89 -0.62
C PHE A 76 -8.54 -10.78 -0.77
N PHE A 77 -9.11 -9.58 -0.66
CA PHE A 77 -10.52 -9.36 -0.94
C PHE A 77 -10.89 -9.78 -2.37
N GLN A 78 -10.11 -9.37 -3.37
CA GLN A 78 -10.33 -9.73 -4.78
C GLN A 78 -10.20 -11.24 -5.02
N GLN A 79 -9.16 -11.87 -4.45
CA GLN A 79 -8.92 -13.31 -4.60
C GLN A 79 -10.04 -14.13 -3.96
N ASN A 80 -10.40 -13.83 -2.70
CA ASN A 80 -11.43 -14.57 -1.97
C ASN A 80 -12.81 -14.40 -2.61
N THR A 81 -13.12 -13.20 -3.11
CA THR A 81 -14.37 -12.94 -3.83
C THR A 81 -14.44 -13.77 -5.11
N THR A 82 -13.36 -13.82 -5.89
CA THR A 82 -13.29 -14.60 -7.14
C THR A 82 -13.50 -16.09 -6.87
N ILE A 83 -12.76 -16.67 -5.93
CA ILE A 83 -12.89 -18.08 -5.53
C ILE A 83 -14.32 -18.40 -5.08
N GLY A 84 -14.91 -17.54 -4.25
CA GLY A 84 -16.28 -17.72 -3.75
C GLY A 84 -17.34 -17.70 -4.84
N LEU A 85 -17.14 -16.89 -5.89
CA LEU A 85 -18.04 -16.85 -7.05
C LEU A 85 -17.90 -18.10 -7.91
N GLU A 86 -16.68 -18.53 -8.21
CA GLU A 86 -16.40 -19.76 -8.99
C GLU A 86 -17.03 -20.99 -8.34
N GLN A 87 -16.87 -21.14 -7.02
CA GLN A 87 -17.48 -22.25 -6.26
C GLN A 87 -19.01 -22.28 -6.37
N ARG A 88 -19.67 -21.11 -6.32
CA ARG A 88 -21.13 -21.01 -6.45
C ARG A 88 -21.61 -21.32 -7.86
N MET A 89 -20.86 -20.90 -8.88
CA MET A 89 -21.16 -21.23 -10.28
C MET A 89 -21.05 -22.73 -10.53
N HIS A 90 -20.03 -23.40 -9.98
CA HIS A 90 -19.89 -24.86 -10.10
C HIS A 90 -20.93 -25.65 -9.30
N ALA A 91 -21.41 -25.13 -8.17
CA ALA A 91 -22.45 -25.79 -7.38
C ALA A 91 -23.86 -25.71 -8.00
N THR A 92 -24.05 -24.83 -8.98
CA THR A 92 -25.35 -24.59 -9.65
C THR A 92 -25.40 -25.09 -11.10
N ALA A 93 -24.28 -25.63 -11.61
CA ALA A 93 -24.15 -26.29 -12.91
C ALA A 93 -24.34 -27.81 -12.78
#